data_AF-A0A9D1LDT4-F1
#
_entry.id   AF-A0A9D1LDT4-F1
#
_cell.length_a   1.000
_cell.length_b   1.000
_cell.length_c   1.000
_cell.angle_alpha   90.00
_cell.angle_beta   90.00
_cell.angle_gamma   90.00
#
_symmetry.space_group_name_H-M   'P 1'
#
loop_
_entity.id
_entity.type
_entity.pdbx_description
1 polymer ?
#
loop_
_entity_poly.entity_id
_entity_poly.type
_entity_poly.pdbx_seq_one_letter_code
_entity_poly.pdbx_strand_id
1 'polypeptide(L)' 'MIVYTPFWETLRRSGESTYTLTHKYNISSATIDRMRHNRGISTLKINDLCRILHCRVEDILLYVESEEDQLP' A
#
# COMPACT_ATOMS: atom_id res chain seq x y z
N MET A 1 9.10 -5.34 -10.31
CA MET A 1 8.71 -4.11 -9.57
C MET A 1 7.53 -4.35 -8.61
N ILE A 2 7.42 -3.58 -7.51
CA ILE A 2 6.26 -3.63 -6.60
C ILE A 2 5.23 -2.58 -7.00
N VAL A 3 3.95 -2.97 -7.11
CA VAL A 3 2.82 -2.08 -7.36
C VAL A 3 1.78 -2.14 -6.23
N TYR A 4 1.06 -1.04 -6.03
CA TYR A 4 0.04 -0.91 -4.97
C TYR A 4 -1.40 -0.88 -5.51
N THR A 5 -1.64 -1.39 -6.72
CA THR A 5 -2.99 -1.53 -7.28
C THR A 5 -3.95 -2.27 -6.33
N PRO A 6 -3.56 -3.39 -5.69
CA PRO A 6 -4.42 -4.08 -4.73
C PRO A 6 -4.83 -3.19 -3.54
N PHE A 7 -3.91 -2.38 -3.02
CA PHE A 7 -4.21 -1.45 -1.92
C PHE A 7 -5.34 -0.49 -2.28
N TRP A 8 -5.34 0.08 -3.49
CA TRP A 8 -6.40 1.02 -3.90
C TRP A 8 -7.76 0.34 -4.06
N GLU A 9 -7.78 -0.90 -4.54
CA GLU A 9 -8.99 -1.71 -4.60
C GLU A 9 -9.49 -2.06 -3.21
N THR A 10 -8.61 -2.49 -2.31
CA THR A 10 -8.92 -2.79 -0.91
C THR A 10 -9.42 -1.56 -0.17
N LEU A 11 -8.82 -0.39 -0.40
CA LEU A 11 -9.27 0.88 0.15
C LEU A 11 -10.66 1.26 -0.38
N ARG A 12 -10.93 1.04 -1.67
CA ARG A 12 -12.26 1.31 -2.27
C ARG A 12 -13.33 0.36 -1.76
N ARG A 13 -12.99 -0.91 -1.52
CA ARG A 13 -13.92 -1.91 -0.96
C ARG A 13 -14.15 -1.71 0.53
N SER A 14 -13.24 -1.03 1.22
CA SER A 14 -13.42 -0.65 2.62
C SER A 14 -14.26 0.62 2.75
N GLY A 15 -14.64 0.98 3.97
CA GLY A 15 -15.25 2.27 4.27
C GLY A 15 -14.24 3.39 4.49
N GLU A 16 -12.96 3.14 4.22
CA GLU A 16 -11.86 4.07 4.51
C GLU A 16 -11.44 4.85 3.25
N SER A 17 -10.77 5.98 3.45
CA SER A 17 -10.25 6.82 2.38
C SER A 17 -8.82 7.25 2.69
N THR A 18 -8.11 7.80 1.72
CA THR A 18 -6.78 8.37 2.01
C THR A 18 -6.81 9.46 3.07
N TYR A 19 -7.95 10.15 3.20
CA TYR A 19 -8.16 11.15 4.25
C TYR A 19 -8.28 10.51 5.64
N THR A 20 -9.04 9.42 5.77
CA THR A 20 -9.16 8.74 7.06
C THR A 20 -7.84 8.07 7.45
N LEU A 21 -7.11 7.49 6.48
CA LEU A 21 -5.77 6.96 6.73
C LEU A 21 -4.82 8.04 7.28
N THR A 22 -4.87 9.27 6.76
CA THR A 22 -3.98 10.35 7.21
C THR A 22 -4.41 10.98 8.52
N HIS A 23 -5.70 11.23 8.73
CA HIS A 23 -6.20 12.01 9.88
C HIS A 23 -6.60 11.14 11.07
N LYS A 24 -7.08 9.91 10.84
CA LYS A 24 -7.54 8.99 11.90
C LYS A 24 -6.48 7.98 12.27
N TYR A 25 -5.76 7.44 11.28
CA TYR A 25 -4.78 6.37 11.48
C TYR A 25 -3.33 6.84 11.40
N ASN A 26 -3.11 8.15 11.23
CA ASN A 26 -1.79 8.77 11.25
C ASN A 26 -0.81 8.21 10.19
N ILE A 27 -1.34 7.66 9.09
CA ILE A 27 -0.55 7.27 7.92
C ILE A 27 -0.10 8.54 7.22
N SER A 28 1.21 8.78 7.14
CA SER A 28 1.70 10.03 6.55
C SER A 28 1.29 10.18 5.08
N SER A 29 1.01 11.42 4.66
CA SER A 29 0.74 11.77 3.26
C SER A 29 1.88 11.33 2.34
N ALA A 30 3.13 11.39 2.81
CA ALA A 30 4.30 10.88 2.10
C ALA A 30 4.22 9.36 1.85
N THR A 31 3.62 8.57 2.76
CA THR A 31 3.43 7.13 2.55
C THR A 31 2.39 6.88 1.46
N ILE A 32 1.28 7.61 1.48
CA ILE A 32 0.25 7.55 0.42
C ILE A 32 0.85 7.94 -0.93
N ASP A 33 1.65 9.01 -0.97
CA ASP A 33 2.32 9.47 -2.18
C ASP A 33 3.32 8.44 -2.74
N ARG A 34 4.09 7.77 -1.89
CA ARG A 34 4.95 6.66 -2.30
C ARG A 34 4.17 5.53 -2.94
N MET A 35 3.02 5.16 -2.39
CA MET A 35 2.16 4.11 -2.97
C MET A 35 1.59 4.51 -4.33
N ARG A 36 1.25 5.79 -4.54
CA ARG A 36 0.81 6.30 -5.86
C ARG A 36 1.90 6.16 -6.93
N HIS A 37 3.15 6.31 -6.54
CA HIS A 37 4.31 6.22 -7.42
C HIS A 37 5.00 4.85 -7.37
N ASN A 38 4.34 3.81 -6.84
CA ASN A 38 4.87 2.45 -6.74
C ASN A 38 6.26 2.36 -6.08
N ARG A 39 6.54 3.27 -5.13
CA ARG A 39 7.79 3.29 -4.37
C ARG A 39 7.69 2.38 -3.16
N GLY A 40 8.79 1.71 -2.81
CA GLY A 40 8.84 0.83 -1.65
C GLY A 40 8.45 1.53 -0.34
N ILE A 41 7.71 0.83 0.52
CA ILE A 41 7.41 1.22 1.89
C ILE A 41 7.97 0.15 2.85
N SER A 42 8.05 0.46 4.15
CA SER A 42 8.50 -0.54 5.12
C SER A 42 7.43 -1.61 5.37
N THR A 43 7.86 -2.80 5.74
CA THR A 43 6.98 -3.90 6.19
C THR A 43 6.14 -3.52 7.41
N LEU A 44 6.64 -2.63 8.27
CA LEU A 44 5.87 -2.07 9.38
C LEU A 44 4.61 -1.33 8.88
N LYS A 45 4.74 -0.52 7.82
CA LYS A 45 3.59 0.20 7.23
C LYS A 45 2.61 -0.77 6.60
N ILE A 46 3.10 -1.85 5.97
CA ILE A 46 2.24 -2.90 5.42
C ILE A 46 1.44 -3.56 6.55
N ASN A 47 2.07 -3.88 7.67
CA ASN A 47 1.39 -4.42 8.85
C ASN A 47 0.28 -3.48 9.36
N ASP A 48 0.57 -2.18 9.47
CA ASP A 48 -0.41 -1.19 9.93
C ASP A 48 -1.60 -1.11 8.97
N LEU A 49 -1.35 -1.08 7.66
CA LEU A 49 -2.40 -1.09 6.64
C LEU A 49 -3.26 -2.36 6.72
N CYS A 50 -2.65 -3.54 6.88
CA CYS A 50 -3.39 -4.79 7.05
C CYS A 50 -4.27 -4.77 8.31
N ARG A 51 -3.78 -4.19 9.42
CA ARG A 51 -4.56 -4.04 10.65
C ARG A 51 -5.74 -3.08 10.50
N ILE A 52 -5.55 -1.99 9.76
CA ILE A 52 -6.60 -0.97 9.53
C ILE A 52 -7.67 -1.50 8.58
N LEU A 53 -7.26 -2.15 7.49
CA LEU A 53 -8.14 -2.59 6.41
C LEU A 53 -8.65 -4.02 6.59
N HIS A 54 -8.18 -4.73 7.61
CA HIS A 54 -8.51 -6.14 7.89
C HIS A 54 -8.32 -7.05 6.67
N CYS A 55 -7.16 -6.92 6.02
CA CYS A 55 -6.84 -7.61 4.77
C CYS A 55 -5.54 -8.41 4.88
N ARG A 56 -5.23 -9.17 3.84
CA ARG A 56 -3.95 -9.89 3.70
C ARG A 56 -2.90 -8.99 3.05
N VAL A 57 -1.65 -9.41 3.06
CA VAL A 57 -0.53 -8.62 2.51
C VAL A 57 -0.66 -8.45 0.99
N GLU A 58 -1.11 -9.49 0.29
CA GLU A 58 -1.38 -9.45 -1.15
C GLU A 58 -2.53 -8.50 -1.54
N ASP A 59 -3.39 -8.14 -0.57
CA ASP A 59 -4.44 -7.14 -0.77
C ASP A 59 -3.88 -5.70 -0.67
N ILE A 60 -2.60 -5.54 -0.34
CA ILE A 60 -1.90 -4.25 -0.28
C ILE A 60 -0.97 -4.06 -1.47
N LEU A 61 -0.18 -5.08 -1.81
CA LEU A 61 0.87 -4.96 -2.82
C LEU A 61 0.98 -6.22 -3.68
N LEU A 62 1.42 -6.01 -4.91
CA LEU A 62 1.65 -7.06 -5.89
C LEU A 62 3.03 -6.87 -6.50
N TYR A 63 3.76 -7.98 -6.64
CA TYR A 63 4.94 -8.00 -7.50
C TYR A 63 4.51 -8.19 -8.96
N VAL A 64 5.01 -7.33 -9.83
CA VAL A 64 4.90 -7.43 -11.29
C VAL A 64 6.31 -7.51 -11.83
N GLU A 65 6.60 -8.54 -12.61
CA GLU A 65 7.90 -8.70 -13.27
C GLU A 65 8.25 -7.46 -14.10
N SER A 66 9.47 -6.94 -13.93
CA SER A 66 10.00 -5.80 -14.68
C SER A 66 11.37 -6.15 -15.27
N GLU A 67 11.65 -5.68 -16.48
CA GLU A 67 12.97 -5.79 -17.12
C GLU A 67 14.07 -5.06 -16.33
N GLU A 68 13.69 -4.14 -15.45
CA GLU A 68 14.60 -3.39 -14.56
C GLU A 68 14.88 -4.10 -13.23
N ASP A 69 14.20 -5.23 -12.96
CA ASP A 69 14.46 -5.98 -11.73
C ASP A 69 15.88 -6.58 -11.80
N GLN A 70 16.71 -6.30 -10.79
CA GLN A 70 18.04 -6.89 -10.70
C GLN A 70 17.90 -8.38 -10.43
N LEU A 71 17.97 -9.17 -11.49
CA LEU A 71 18.11 -10.61 -11.44
C LEU A 71 19.58 -10.94 -11.09
N PRO A 72 19.82 -11.93 -10.22
CA PRO A 72 21.17 -12.38 -9.87
C PRO A 72 21.93 -13.00 -11.06
#